data_AF-A0A7H4M7H5-F1
#
_entry.id   AF-A0A7H4M7H5-F1
#
_cell.length_a   1.000
_cell.length_b   1.000
_cell.length_c   1.000
_cell.angle_alpha   90.00
_cell.angle_beta   90.00
_cell.angle_gamma   90.00
#
_symmetry.space_group_name_H-M   'P 1'
#
loop_
_entity.id
_entity.type
_entity.pdbx_description
1 polymer ?
#
loop_
_entity_poly.entity_id
_entity_poly.type
_entity_poly.pdbx_seq_one_letter_code
_entity_poly.pdbx_strand_id
1 'polypeptide(L)'
;MEQYSIDEMFLDLTGVEHCMELEDFGRQLRQHVYDCTRLTIGVGAGPTKTLAKSAQWASKEWKQFCGVLALTRGNPQRTRKLLSLQPVEEIWGVGNRIARRLNVLGIKTALDLALTNPTFIRKNFSVVLERTVRELNGESCLSLEEAPPTKQQIVCSRSFWCEDHGVRVAPPGYLSAR
;
A
#
# COMPACT_ATOMS: atom_id res chain seq x y z
N MET A 1 -6.72 -7.00 -15.07
CA MET A 1 -6.89 -5.80 -14.22
C MET A 1 -7.65 -6.22 -12.98
N GLU A 2 -7.27 -5.74 -11.81
CA GLU A 2 -7.88 -6.08 -10.53
C GLU A 2 -8.25 -4.79 -9.80
N GLN A 3 -9.55 -4.60 -9.52
CA GLN A 3 -10.00 -3.49 -8.69
C GLN A 3 -9.71 -3.79 -7.21
N TYR A 4 -8.82 -3.03 -6.59
CA TYR A 4 -8.43 -3.22 -5.19
C TYR A 4 -9.31 -2.39 -4.24
N SER A 5 -9.68 -1.18 -4.65
CA SER A 5 -10.65 -0.32 -3.97
C SER A 5 -11.35 0.61 -4.97
N ILE A 6 -12.10 1.60 -4.49
CA ILE A 6 -12.71 2.62 -5.37
C ILE A 6 -11.63 3.41 -6.10
N ASP A 7 -10.51 3.72 -5.44
CA ASP A 7 -9.47 4.62 -5.94
C ASP A 7 -8.16 3.89 -6.29
N GLU A 8 -8.12 2.56 -6.20
CA GLU A 8 -6.92 1.77 -6.46
C GLU A 8 -7.22 0.53 -7.29
N MET A 9 -6.37 0.28 -8.30
CA MET A 9 -6.44 -0.95 -9.08
C MET A 9 -5.04 -1.37 -9.54
N PHE A 10 -4.89 -2.67 -9.75
CA PHE A 10 -3.70 -3.27 -10.35
C PHE A 10 -3.95 -3.58 -11.82
N LEU A 11 -2.96 -3.26 -12.65
CA LEU A 11 -2.95 -3.53 -14.07
C LEU A 11 -1.82 -4.50 -14.37
N ASP A 12 -2.09 -5.51 -15.20
CA ASP A 12 -1.02 -6.29 -15.81
C ASP A 12 -0.50 -5.50 -17.01
N LEU A 13 0.78 -5.16 -16.98
CA LEU A 13 1.47 -4.42 -18.05
C LEU A 13 2.44 -5.32 -18.82
N THR A 14 2.36 -6.64 -18.64
CA THR A 14 3.17 -7.60 -19.39
C THR A 14 3.00 -7.36 -20.88
N GLY A 15 4.09 -7.18 -21.61
CA GLY A 15 4.09 -6.89 -23.04
C GLY A 15 4.07 -5.39 -23.41
N VAL A 16 3.56 -4.49 -22.54
CA VAL A 16 3.56 -3.04 -22.81
C VAL A 16 4.99 -2.50 -22.89
N GLU A 17 5.88 -3.04 -22.07
CA GLU A 17 7.32 -2.74 -22.04
C GLU A 17 8.04 -3.00 -23.37
N HIS A 18 7.45 -3.77 -24.30
CA HIS A 18 8.01 -4.01 -25.63
C HIS A 18 7.64 -2.89 -26.62
N CYS A 19 6.57 -2.14 -26.34
CA CYS A 19 6.04 -1.10 -27.20
C CYS A 19 6.46 0.30 -26.74
N MET A 20 6.62 0.51 -25.42
CA MET A 20 7.03 1.78 -24.83
C MET A 20 7.57 1.61 -23.42
N GLU A 21 8.31 2.61 -22.94
CA GLU A 21 8.74 2.67 -21.55
C GLU A 21 7.55 2.79 -20.59
N LEU A 22 7.59 2.02 -19.49
CA LEU A 22 6.49 1.96 -18.53
C LEU A 22 6.21 3.31 -17.85
N GLU A 23 7.23 4.15 -17.67
CA GLU A 23 7.03 5.51 -17.14
C GLU A 23 6.28 6.42 -18.12
N ASP A 24 6.54 6.28 -19.43
CA ASP A 24 5.83 7.07 -20.45
C ASP A 24 4.37 6.62 -20.54
N PHE A 25 4.13 5.31 -20.51
CA PHE A 25 2.78 4.76 -20.37
C PHE A 25 2.07 5.32 -19.12
N GLY A 26 2.75 5.32 -17.97
CA GLY A 26 2.19 5.84 -16.73
C GLY A 26 1.86 7.35 -16.77
N ARG A 27 2.70 8.16 -17.44
CA ARG A 27 2.44 9.59 -17.66
C ARG A 27 1.22 9.81 -18.56
N GLN A 28 1.12 9.06 -19.65
CA GLN A 28 -0.04 9.10 -20.55
C GLN A 28 -1.32 8.70 -19.82
N LEU A 29 -1.29 7.62 -19.04
CA LEU A 29 -2.43 7.16 -18.25
C LEU A 29 -2.87 8.22 -17.24
N ARG A 30 -1.92 8.81 -16.51
CA ARG A 30 -2.20 9.89 -15.55
C ARG A 30 -2.84 11.09 -16.22
N GLN A 31 -2.32 11.51 -17.38
CA GLN A 31 -2.88 12.63 -18.14
C GLN A 31 -4.30 12.32 -18.64
N HIS A 32 -4.51 11.12 -19.20
CA HIS A 32 -5.81 10.68 -19.67
C HIS A 32 -6.87 10.68 -18.55
N VAL A 33 -6.53 10.15 -17.37
CA VAL A 33 -7.44 10.17 -16.22
C VAL A 33 -7.73 11.61 -15.78
N TYR A 34 -6.73 12.48 -15.76
CA TYR A 34 -6.92 13.88 -15.43
C TYR A 34 -7.83 14.61 -16.42
N ASP A 35 -7.69 14.36 -17.72
CA ASP A 35 -8.53 15.01 -18.73
C ASP A 35 -9.99 14.55 -18.66
N CYS A 36 -10.21 13.28 -18.35
CA CYS A 36 -11.55 12.68 -18.22
C CYS A 36 -12.25 13.01 -16.89
N THR A 37 -11.50 13.09 -15.78
CA THR A 37 -12.08 13.15 -14.42
C THR A 37 -11.68 14.39 -13.61
N ARG A 38 -10.65 15.12 -14.06
CA ARG A 38 -9.97 16.19 -13.30
C ARG A 38 -9.33 15.74 -11.99
N LEU A 39 -9.13 14.44 -11.80
CA LEU A 39 -8.43 13.86 -10.66
C LEU A 39 -7.01 13.45 -11.05
N THR A 40 -6.05 13.74 -10.17
CA THR A 40 -4.66 13.32 -10.36
C THR A 40 -4.39 11.95 -9.72
N ILE A 41 -3.85 11.01 -10.49
CA ILE A 41 -3.49 9.67 -10.01
C ILE A 41 -1.98 9.47 -9.97
N GLY A 42 -1.46 8.81 -8.94
CA GLY A 42 -0.07 8.32 -8.99
C GLY A 42 -0.02 6.98 -9.73
N VAL A 43 1.07 6.72 -10.47
CA VAL A 43 1.31 5.42 -11.10
C VAL A 43 2.64 4.83 -10.62
N GLY A 44 2.58 3.61 -10.08
CA GLY A 44 3.75 2.82 -9.71
C GLY A 44 3.76 1.50 -10.47
N ALA A 45 4.87 1.18 -11.12
CA ALA A 45 5.06 -0.09 -11.82
C ALA A 45 6.20 -0.88 -11.16
N GLY A 46 6.04 -2.20 -11.12
CA GLY A 46 7.02 -3.12 -10.53
C GLY A 46 6.76 -4.57 -10.95
N PRO A 47 7.75 -5.46 -10.83
CA PRO A 47 7.61 -6.86 -11.24
C PRO A 47 6.75 -7.70 -10.28
N THR A 48 6.39 -7.14 -9.12
CA THR A 48 5.49 -7.75 -8.12
C THR A 48 4.53 -6.69 -7.60
N LYS A 49 3.39 -7.09 -7.03
CA LYS A 49 2.39 -6.15 -6.48
C LYS A 49 3.00 -5.26 -5.40
N THR A 50 3.81 -5.86 -4.54
CA THR A 50 4.49 -5.13 -3.45
C THR A 50 5.46 -4.09 -4.00
N LEU A 51 6.28 -4.46 -4.99
CA LEU A 51 7.20 -3.51 -5.63
C LEU A 51 6.48 -2.40 -6.39
N ALA A 52 5.36 -2.71 -7.04
CA ALA A 52 4.51 -1.70 -7.68
C ALA A 52 3.95 -0.69 -6.65
N LYS A 53 3.50 -1.18 -5.48
CA LYS A 53 3.05 -0.30 -4.38
C LYS A 53 4.19 0.51 -3.76
N SER A 54 5.38 -0.08 -3.61
CA SER A 54 6.59 0.66 -3.18
C SER A 54 6.98 1.74 -4.18
N ALA A 55 6.90 1.47 -5.48
CA ALA A 55 7.13 2.45 -6.53
C ALA A 55 6.10 3.59 -6.48
N GLN A 56 4.83 3.23 -6.27
CA GLN A 56 3.73 4.19 -6.12
C GLN A 56 3.86 5.08 -4.88
N TRP A 57 4.32 4.52 -3.76
CA TRP A 57 4.62 5.30 -2.57
C TRP A 57 5.72 6.34 -2.87
N ALA A 58 6.83 5.87 -3.45
CA ALA A 58 7.97 6.71 -3.81
C ALA A 58 7.63 7.79 -4.86
N SER A 59 6.72 7.50 -5.79
CA SER A 59 6.29 8.47 -6.81
C SER A 59 5.50 9.65 -6.22
N LYS A 60 4.84 9.44 -5.07
CA LYS A 60 4.13 10.47 -4.30
C LYS A 60 5.07 11.21 -3.34
N GLU A 61 5.96 10.47 -2.68
CA GLU A 61 6.88 11.02 -1.70
C GLU A 61 7.94 11.93 -2.34
N TRP A 62 8.51 11.50 -3.47
CA TRP A 62 9.61 12.22 -4.11
C TRP A 62 9.16 12.95 -5.37
N LYS A 63 9.07 14.28 -5.26
CA LYS A 63 8.60 15.19 -6.32
C LYS A 63 9.32 15.01 -7.66
N GLN A 64 10.57 14.56 -7.66
CA GLN A 64 11.36 14.32 -8.88
C GLN A 64 10.73 13.29 -9.83
N PHE A 65 9.87 12.40 -9.33
CA PHE A 65 9.19 11.40 -10.13
C PHE A 65 7.85 11.88 -10.70
N CYS A 66 7.38 13.09 -10.34
CA CYS A 66 6.16 13.69 -10.87
C CYS A 66 4.93 12.76 -10.81
N GLY A 67 4.84 11.91 -9.78
CA GLY A 67 3.73 10.96 -9.60
C GLY A 67 3.81 9.69 -10.45
N VAL A 68 4.91 9.42 -11.17
CA VAL A 68 5.09 8.18 -11.94
C VAL A 68 6.47 7.57 -11.68
N LEU A 69 6.51 6.29 -11.30
CA LEU A 69 7.77 5.56 -11.12
C LEU A 69 7.65 4.10 -11.54
N ALA A 70 8.60 3.62 -12.34
CA ALA A 70 8.70 2.22 -12.72
C ALA A 70 9.97 1.56 -12.14
N LEU A 71 9.79 0.38 -11.55
CA LEU A 71 10.85 -0.55 -11.17
C LEU A 71 10.85 -1.71 -12.16
N THR A 72 11.98 -1.96 -12.82
CA THR A 72 12.11 -3.02 -13.83
C THR A 72 13.17 -4.03 -13.42
N ARG A 73 13.05 -5.27 -13.90
CA ARG A 73 14.05 -6.32 -13.65
C ARG A 73 15.42 -5.96 -14.24
N GLY A 74 15.46 -5.16 -15.30
CA GLY A 74 16.68 -4.69 -15.94
C GLY A 74 17.48 -3.66 -15.12
N ASN A 75 16.91 -3.09 -14.06
CA ASN A 75 17.60 -2.11 -13.21
C ASN A 75 17.43 -2.41 -11.70
N PRO A 76 18.08 -3.48 -11.19
CA PRO A 76 17.97 -3.86 -9.79
C PRO A 76 18.57 -2.82 -8.83
N GLN A 77 19.52 -1.99 -9.29
CA GLN A 77 20.12 -0.93 -8.48
C GLN A 77 19.11 0.17 -8.16
N ARG A 78 18.23 0.51 -9.10
CA ARG A 78 17.13 1.46 -8.87
C ARG A 78 16.18 0.95 -7.80
N THR A 79 15.78 -0.32 -7.87
CA THR A 79 14.95 -0.96 -6.84
C THR A 79 15.64 -0.93 -5.49
N ARG A 80 16.90 -1.37 -5.42
CA ARG A 80 17.68 -1.37 -4.17
C ARG A 80 17.80 0.03 -3.56
N LYS A 81 18.03 1.06 -4.38
CA LYS A 81 18.11 2.44 -3.92
C LYS A 81 16.77 2.91 -3.35
N LEU A 82 15.67 2.64 -4.02
CA LEU A 82 14.34 2.98 -3.50
C LEU A 82 14.08 2.30 -2.16
N LEU A 83 14.29 0.98 -2.09
CA LEU A 83 14.02 0.20 -0.88
C LEU A 83 14.90 0.64 0.30
N SER A 84 16.12 1.14 0.04
CA SER A 84 17.00 1.67 1.09
C SER A 84 16.50 2.96 1.73
N LEU A 85 15.61 3.68 1.05
CA LEU A 85 15.06 4.96 1.49
C LEU A 85 13.61 4.83 1.98
N GLN A 86 12.94 3.73 1.68
CA GLN A 86 11.58 3.46 2.13
C GLN A 86 11.59 2.92 3.57
N PRO A 87 10.95 3.59 4.53
CA PRO A 87 10.76 3.05 5.88
C PRO A 87 9.95 1.75 5.87
N VAL A 88 10.20 0.86 6.84
CA VAL A 88 9.57 -0.46 6.87
C VAL A 88 8.06 -0.40 7.10
N GLU A 89 7.58 0.62 7.82
CA GLU A 89 6.17 0.91 8.06
C GLU A 89 5.41 1.34 6.80
N GLU A 90 6.10 1.84 5.77
CA GLU A 90 5.49 2.29 4.51
C GLU A 90 5.33 1.15 3.50
N ILE A 91 5.77 -0.07 3.85
CA ILE A 91 5.64 -1.23 2.98
C ILE A 91 4.20 -1.73 3.03
N TRP A 92 3.61 -1.89 1.85
CA TRP A 92 2.27 -2.48 1.73
C TRP A 92 2.22 -3.89 2.35
N GLY A 93 1.32 -4.09 3.31
CA GLY A 93 1.21 -5.32 4.08
C GLY A 93 1.93 -5.31 5.45
N VAL A 94 2.71 -4.27 5.77
CA VAL A 94 3.35 -4.11 7.09
C VAL A 94 2.55 -3.13 7.95
N GLY A 95 1.81 -3.66 8.94
CA GLY A 95 1.06 -2.82 9.89
C GLY A 95 1.92 -2.27 11.03
N ASN A 96 1.45 -1.20 11.69
CA ASN A 96 2.14 -0.52 12.80
C ASN A 96 2.72 -1.45 13.88
N ARG A 97 1.98 -2.48 14.30
CA ARG A 97 2.45 -3.44 15.31
C ARG A 97 3.62 -4.28 14.81
N ILE A 98 3.60 -4.68 13.54
CA ILE A 98 4.66 -5.44 12.90
C ILE A 98 5.88 -4.53 12.71
N ALA A 99 5.68 -3.31 12.20
CA ALA A 99 6.74 -2.31 12.02
C ALA A 99 7.49 -2.04 13.33
N ARG A 100 6.79 -1.84 14.46
CA ARG A 100 7.43 -1.68 15.78
C ARG A 100 8.31 -2.86 16.16
N ARG A 101 7.83 -4.09 15.93
CA ARG A 101 8.60 -5.32 16.22
C ARG A 101 9.82 -5.44 15.31
N LEU A 102 9.70 -5.11 14.02
CA LEU A 102 10.81 -5.10 13.06
C LEU A 102 11.87 -4.06 13.45
N ASN A 103 11.44 -2.86 13.85
CA ASN A 103 12.32 -1.79 14.30
C ASN A 103 13.16 -2.19 15.53
N VAL A 104 12.57 -2.94 16.48
CA VAL A 104 13.32 -3.50 17.63
C VAL A 104 14.40 -4.48 17.21
N LEU A 105 14.20 -5.21 16.10
CA LEU A 105 15.19 -6.11 15.50
C LEU A 105 16.23 -5.37 14.63
N GLY A 106 16.18 -4.03 14.56
CA GLY A 106 17.06 -3.23 13.72
C GLY A 106 16.66 -3.17 12.24
N ILE A 107 15.51 -3.76 11.87
CA ILE A 107 14.98 -3.73 10.50
C ILE A 107 14.16 -2.45 10.36
N LYS A 108 14.74 -1.43 9.72
CA LYS A 108 14.16 -0.08 9.65
C LYS A 108 13.67 0.30 8.26
N THR A 109 14.29 -0.28 7.23
CA THR A 109 13.97 0.03 5.83
C THR A 109 13.40 -1.19 5.11
N ALA A 110 12.76 -0.95 3.96
CA ALA A 110 12.30 -2.01 3.08
C ALA A 110 13.45 -2.87 2.54
N LEU A 111 14.65 -2.27 2.36
CA LEU A 111 15.83 -3.02 1.99
C LEU A 111 16.29 -3.94 3.13
N ASP A 112 16.28 -3.49 4.38
CA ASP A 112 16.63 -4.34 5.53
C ASP A 112 15.70 -5.56 5.62
N LEU A 113 14.40 -5.34 5.39
CA LEU A 113 13.42 -6.42 5.38
C LEU A 113 13.67 -7.38 4.21
N ALA A 114 13.95 -6.87 3.01
CA ALA A 114 14.24 -7.68 1.83
C ALA A 114 15.50 -8.54 2.01
N LEU A 115 16.52 -8.04 2.73
CA LEU A 115 17.76 -8.77 3.02
C LEU A 115 17.62 -9.78 4.17
N THR A 116 16.50 -9.77 4.90
CA THR A 116 16.29 -10.69 6.01
C THR A 116 15.91 -12.09 5.51
N ASN A 117 16.38 -13.14 6.19
CA ASN A 117 16.07 -14.52 5.83
C ASN A 117 14.53 -14.79 5.89
N PRO A 118 13.89 -15.20 4.79
CA PRO A 118 12.44 -15.47 4.76
C PRO A 118 11.99 -16.53 5.78
N THR A 119 12.81 -17.55 6.03
CA THR A 119 12.52 -18.61 7.02
C THR A 119 12.50 -18.05 8.45
N PHE A 120 13.39 -17.10 8.75
CA PHE A 120 13.38 -16.40 10.03
C PHE A 120 12.11 -15.57 10.18
N ILE A 121 11.71 -14.84 9.13
CA ILE A 121 10.49 -14.04 9.13
C ILE A 121 9.25 -14.91 9.33
N ARG A 122 9.15 -16.04 8.63
CA ARG A 122 8.05 -17.00 8.79
C ARG A 122 7.92 -17.51 10.23
N LYS A 123 9.05 -17.87 10.87
CA LYS A 123 9.07 -18.41 12.23
C LYS A 123 8.67 -17.38 13.29
N ASN A 124 9.04 -16.11 13.12
CA ASN A 124 8.88 -15.07 14.15
C ASN A 124 7.67 -14.14 13.93
N PHE A 125 7.14 -14.11 12.70
CA PHE A 125 6.04 -13.23 12.29
C PHE A 125 4.91 -14.04 11.65
N SER A 126 4.77 -13.98 10.33
CA SER A 126 3.67 -14.61 9.59
C SER A 126 4.11 -15.02 8.18
N VAL A 127 3.36 -15.94 7.59
CA VAL A 127 3.52 -16.33 6.17
C VAL A 127 3.24 -15.14 5.24
N VAL A 128 2.38 -14.20 5.64
CA VAL A 128 2.11 -13.00 4.84
C VAL A 128 3.36 -12.12 4.77
N LEU A 129 4.05 -11.89 5.89
CA LEU A 129 5.27 -11.09 5.90
C LEU A 129 6.42 -11.79 5.16
N GLU A 130 6.49 -13.13 5.22
CA GLU A 130 7.42 -13.91 4.39
C GLU A 130 7.17 -13.67 2.89
N ARG A 131 5.91 -13.67 2.45
CA ARG A 131 5.55 -13.35 1.06
C ARG A 131 5.95 -11.93 0.69
N THR A 132 5.77 -10.95 1.58
CA THR A 132 6.25 -9.58 1.37
C THR A 132 7.77 -9.55 1.14
N VAL A 133 8.55 -10.30 1.92
CA VAL A 133 10.02 -10.38 1.73
C VAL A 133 10.36 -10.95 0.35
N ARG A 134 9.69 -12.02 -0.08
CA ARG A 134 9.87 -12.61 -1.41
C ARG A 134 9.48 -11.63 -2.53
N GLU A 135 8.35 -10.96 -2.38
CA GLU A 135 7.86 -9.96 -3.32
C GLU A 135 8.83 -8.78 -3.48
N LEU A 136 9.43 -8.30 -2.39
CA LEU A 136 10.46 -7.23 -2.42
C LEU A 136 11.73 -7.68 -3.14
N ASN A 137 12.01 -8.98 -3.17
CA ASN A 137 13.09 -9.59 -3.94
C ASN A 137 12.69 -9.94 -5.40
N GLY A 138 11.47 -9.59 -5.81
CA GLY A 138 10.99 -9.81 -7.18
C GLY A 138 10.33 -11.17 -7.43
N GLU A 139 10.14 -11.99 -6.39
CA GLU A 139 9.39 -13.24 -6.47
C GLU A 139 7.90 -12.98 -6.28
N SER A 140 7.11 -13.12 -7.35
CA SER A 140 5.66 -12.91 -7.29
C SER A 140 4.97 -14.02 -6.47
N CYS A 141 4.43 -13.63 -5.32
CA CYS A 141 3.68 -14.47 -4.38
C CYS A 141 2.19 -14.10 -4.33
N LEU A 142 1.82 -12.95 -4.91
CA LEU A 142 0.46 -12.42 -4.91
C LEU A 142 -0.03 -12.31 -6.35
N SER A 143 -0.75 -13.33 -6.82
CA SER A 143 -1.34 -13.35 -8.16
C SER A 143 -2.37 -12.23 -8.35
N LEU A 144 -2.53 -11.75 -9.58
CA LEU A 144 -3.66 -10.90 -9.96
C LEU A 144 -4.94 -11.73 -9.88
N GLU A 145 -5.93 -11.23 -9.14
CA GLU A 145 -7.27 -11.82 -9.08
C GLU A 145 -8.15 -11.09 -10.10
N GLU A 146 -8.69 -11.82 -11.07
CA GLU A 146 -9.47 -11.22 -12.17
C GLU A 146 -10.85 -10.69 -11.74
N ALA A 147 -11.34 -11.10 -10.57
CA ALA A 147 -12.57 -10.58 -9.99
C ALA A 147 -12.47 -10.56 -8.46
N PRO A 148 -12.86 -9.45 -7.78
CA PRO A 148 -12.96 -9.44 -6.33
C PRO A 148 -13.97 -10.51 -5.90
N PRO A 149 -13.66 -11.36 -4.90
CA PRO A 149 -14.59 -12.36 -4.43
C PRO A 149 -15.88 -11.69 -3.94
N THR A 150 -17.01 -12.34 -4.14
CA THR A 150 -18.32 -11.84 -3.70
C THR A 150 -18.24 -11.39 -2.24
N LYS A 151 -18.65 -10.15 -1.93
CA LYS A 151 -18.58 -9.59 -0.58
C LYS A 151 -19.26 -10.56 0.40
N GLN A 152 -18.45 -11.21 1.24
CA GLN A 152 -18.96 -12.27 2.13
C GLN A 152 -19.58 -11.75 3.43
N GLN A 153 -19.35 -10.47 3.74
CA GLN A 153 -19.86 -9.84 4.95
C GLN A 153 -20.27 -8.40 4.68
N ILE A 154 -21.45 -8.03 5.17
CA ILE A 154 -21.91 -6.64 5.29
C ILE A 154 -22.01 -6.35 6.78
N VAL A 155 -21.11 -5.52 7.29
CA VAL A 155 -21.08 -5.11 8.70
C VAL A 155 -21.36 -3.62 8.78
N CYS A 156 -22.38 -3.23 9.54
CA CYS A 156 -22.63 -1.84 9.90
C CYS A 156 -22.21 -1.66 11.36
N SER A 157 -21.04 -1.07 11.58
CA SER A 157 -20.59 -0.68 12.91
C SER A 157 -20.66 0.84 13.04
N ARG A 158 -21.26 1.32 14.12
CA ARG A 158 -21.35 2.76 14.43
C ARG A 158 -20.57 3.03 15.69
N SER A 159 -19.43 3.68 15.56
CA SER A 159 -18.64 4.19 16.68
C SER A 159 -19.05 5.64 16.91
N PHE A 160 -19.81 5.90 17.96
CA PHE A 160 -20.17 7.25 18.38
C PHE A 160 -19.17 7.76 19.44
N TRP A 161 -19.03 9.08 19.52
CA TRP A 161 -18.35 9.73 20.65
C TRP A 161 -19.07 9.34 21.96
N CYS A 162 -18.33 8.77 22.91
CA CYS A 162 -18.82 8.62 24.27
C CYS A 162 -18.49 9.92 25.01
N GLU A 163 -19.48 10.78 25.22
CA GLU A 163 -19.39 11.74 26.30
C GLU A 163 -19.68 10.99 27.60
N ASP A 164 -18.66 10.80 28.43
CA ASP A 164 -18.83 10.33 29.82
C ASP A 164 -19.52 11.43 30.65
N HIS A 165 -20.83 11.59 30.46
CA HIS A 165 -21.65 12.34 31.41
C HIS A 165 -22.12 11.37 32.50
N GLY A 166 -21.42 11.47 33.63
CA GLY A 166 -21.70 10.71 34.84
C GLY A 166 -23.18 10.72 35.22
N VAL A 167 -23.67 9.54 35.58
CA VAL A 167 -24.98 9.32 36.19
C VAL A 167 -25.10 10.23 37.42
N ARG A 168 -25.90 11.31 37.31
CA ARG A 168 -26.53 11.94 38.46
C ARG A 168 -28.03 11.77 38.34
N VAL A 169 -28.55 10.95 39.24
CA VAL A 169 -29.99 10.87 39.51
C VAL A 169 -30.36 12.15 40.26
N ALA A 170 -31.31 12.92 39.73
CA ALA A 170 -31.98 14.02 40.46
C ALA A 170 -33.51 13.87 40.31
N PRO A 171 -34.30 14.04 41.40
CA PRO A 171 -35.76 13.89 41.38
C PRO A 171 -36.49 15.14 40.81
N PRO A 172 -37.81 15.07 40.54
CA PRO A 172 -38.48 15.90 39.53
C PRO A 172 -38.98 17.25 40.07
N GLY A 173 -38.93 18.31 39.26
CA GLY A 173 -39.54 19.60 39.62
C GLY A 173 -39.45 20.71 38.56
N TYR A 174 -40.57 20.90 37.85
CA TYR A 174 -41.16 22.08 37.16
C TYR A 174 -40.36 23.04 36.23
N LEU A 175 -41.05 23.37 35.11
CA LEU A 175 -40.76 24.30 34.01
C LEU A 175 -40.56 25.78 34.43
N SER A 176 -39.83 26.55 33.60
CA SER A 176 -40.32 27.82 33.00
C SER A 176 -39.41 28.29 31.84
N ALA A 177 -40.00 28.96 30.85
CA ALA A 177 -39.43 29.37 29.57
C ALA A 177 -38.76 30.76 29.57
N ARG A 178 -37.82 30.97 28.64
CA ARG A 178 -37.77 32.11 27.70
C ARG A 178 -37.18 31.65 26.39
#